data_AF-A0A0P0LK89-F1
#
_entry.id   AF-A0A0P0LK89-F1
#
_cell.length_a   1.000
_cell.length_b   1.000
_cell.length_c   1.000
_cell.angle_alpha   90.00
_cell.angle_beta   90.00
_cell.angle_gamma   90.00
#
_symmetry.space_group_name_H-M   'P 1'
#
loop_
_entity.id
_entity.type
_entity.pdbx_description
1 polymer ?
#
loop_
_entity_poly.entity_id
_entity_poly.type
_entity_poly.pdbx_seq_one_letter_code
_entity_poly.pdbx_strand_id
1 'polypeptide(L)'
;MARFRFWKASGAAKTLLFLSLYRLPAMSFFRRPDYSSDTSQFIDQLKAQRPELEAEQRQGRGLLWDKPIDRDIQAEFKQGRVAQKPYVYQTKA
;
A
#
# COMPACT_ATOMS: atom_id res chain seq x y z
N MET A 1 -8.72 7.99 52.88
CA MET A 1 -8.46 6.62 53.35
C MET A 1 -9.75 5.81 53.27
N ALA A 2 -9.90 4.94 52.28
CA ALA A 2 -10.83 3.80 52.34
C ALA A 2 -10.49 2.83 51.20
N ARG A 3 -9.77 1.76 51.54
CA ARG A 3 -9.58 0.56 50.71
C ARG A 3 -10.84 -0.29 50.84
N PHE A 4 -11.54 -0.56 49.75
CA PHE A 4 -12.52 -1.67 49.66
C PHE A 4 -12.27 -2.39 48.35
N ARG A 5 -11.43 -3.44 48.40
CA ARG A 5 -11.84 -4.86 48.44
C ARG A 5 -12.38 -5.34 47.09
N PHE A 6 -11.41 -5.79 46.30
CA PHE A 6 -11.46 -6.94 45.40
C PHE A 6 -12.60 -7.91 45.72
N TRP A 7 -13.53 -8.06 44.78
CA TRP A 7 -14.45 -9.19 44.71
C TRP A 7 -14.30 -9.89 43.35
N LYS A 8 -14.08 -11.19 43.44
CA LYS A 8 -13.94 -12.16 42.37
C LYS A 8 -15.34 -12.75 42.10
N ALA A 9 -15.88 -12.51 40.91
CA ALA A 9 -16.95 -13.30 40.31
C ALA A 9 -16.63 -13.38 38.81
N SER A 10 -16.04 -14.49 38.38
CA SER A 10 -16.75 -15.68 37.90
C SER A 10 -17.28 -15.43 36.47
N GLY A 11 -16.68 -16.15 35.52
CA GLY A 11 -16.86 -15.91 34.10
C GLY A 11 -18.24 -16.32 33.60
N ALA A 12 -18.90 -15.41 32.88
CA ALA A 12 -19.90 -15.70 31.85
C ALA A 12 -20.33 -14.42 31.10
N ALA A 13 -19.44 -13.44 30.90
CA ALA A 13 -19.81 -12.16 30.27
C ALA A 13 -18.74 -11.61 29.31
N LYS A 14 -17.97 -12.50 28.67
CA LYS A 14 -16.96 -12.14 27.65
C LYS A 14 -17.32 -12.61 26.24
N THR A 15 -18.58 -12.99 26.00
CA THR A 15 -19.04 -13.57 24.73
C THR A 15 -19.94 -12.64 23.91
N LEU A 16 -19.95 -11.34 24.21
CA LEU A 16 -20.82 -10.36 23.53
C LEU A 16 -20.09 -9.09 23.09
N LEU A 17 -18.80 -9.18 22.75
CA LEU A 17 -18.04 -8.08 22.14
C LEU A 17 -17.12 -8.59 21.02
N PHE A 18 -17.62 -9.46 20.15
CA PHE A 18 -16.85 -9.96 18.98
C PHE A 18 -17.67 -10.00 17.68
N LEU A 19 -18.75 -9.21 17.58
CA LEU A 19 -19.67 -9.26 16.44
C LEU A 19 -20.09 -7.88 15.92
N SER A 20 -19.21 -6.90 16.01
CA SER A 20 -19.44 -5.56 15.45
C SER A 20 -18.28 -5.11 14.59
N LEU A 21 -17.93 -5.84 13.53
CA LEU A 21 -17.22 -5.23 12.39
C LEU A 21 -17.23 -6.01 11.05
N TYR A 22 -18.17 -6.94 10.82
CA TYR A 22 -18.39 -7.44 9.45
C TYR A 22 -19.52 -6.65 8.81
N ARG A 23 -19.18 -5.51 8.20
CA ARG A 23 -20.02 -4.85 7.19
C ARG A 23 -20.11 -5.84 6.02
N LEU A 24 -21.17 -6.65 5.98
CA LEU A 24 -21.49 -7.44 4.79
C LEU A 24 -21.66 -6.45 3.62
N PRO A 25 -20.84 -6.54 2.56
CA PRO A 25 -21.08 -5.71 1.39
C PRO A 25 -22.49 -6.04 0.89
N ALA A 26 -23.31 -5.02 0.69
CA ALA A 26 -24.57 -5.19 -0.04
C ALA A 26 -24.19 -5.70 -1.44
N MET A 27 -24.36 -7.00 -1.65
CA MET A 27 -24.11 -7.63 -2.95
C MET A 27 -25.12 -7.04 -3.92
N SER A 28 -24.67 -6.07 -4.73
CA SER A 28 -25.48 -5.51 -5.80
C SER A 28 -25.85 -6.65 -6.73
N PHE A 29 -27.14 -6.99 -6.77
CA PHE A 29 -27.68 -8.09 -7.56
C PHE A 29 -27.39 -7.95 -9.07
N PHE A 30 -27.11 -6.71 -9.52
CA PHE A 30 -26.77 -6.38 -10.90
C PHE A 30 -25.28 -6.23 -11.17
N ARG A 31 -24.42 -6.39 -10.15
CA ARG A 31 -22.97 -6.31 -10.36
C ARG A 31 -22.50 -7.56 -11.08
N ARG A 32 -22.00 -7.37 -12.30
CA ARG A 32 -21.28 -8.41 -13.04
C ARG A 32 -19.92 -8.66 -12.36
N PRO A 33 -19.39 -9.91 -12.41
CA PRO A 33 -18.04 -10.17 -11.91
C PRO A 33 -17.02 -9.32 -12.68
N ASP A 34 -15.97 -8.89 -11.99
CA ASP A 34 -14.87 -8.16 -12.61
C ASP A 34 -14.17 -9.09 -13.62
N TYR A 35 -13.89 -8.57 -14.82
CA TYR A 35 -13.17 -9.34 -15.82
C TYR A 35 -11.73 -9.57 -15.37
N SER A 36 -11.30 -10.83 -15.36
CA SER A 36 -9.91 -11.21 -15.12
C SER A 36 -9.32 -11.85 -16.37
N SER A 37 -8.29 -11.22 -16.93
CA SER A 37 -7.55 -11.78 -18.07
C SER A 37 -6.79 -13.05 -17.67
N ASP A 38 -6.46 -13.90 -18.64
CA ASP A 38 -5.64 -15.10 -18.42
C ASP A 38 -4.28 -14.74 -17.80
N THR A 39 -3.69 -13.63 -18.24
CA THR A 39 -2.44 -13.09 -17.69
C THR A 39 -2.59 -12.72 -16.22
N SER A 40 -3.72 -12.09 -15.83
CA SER A 40 -3.98 -11.75 -14.42
C SER A 40 -4.05 -13.02 -13.57
N GLN A 41 -4.79 -14.03 -14.01
CA GLN A 41 -4.92 -15.30 -13.30
C GLN A 41 -3.57 -16.02 -13.18
N PHE A 42 -2.75 -16.00 -14.24
CA PHE A 42 -1.40 -16.55 -14.23
C PHE A 42 -0.50 -15.86 -13.19
N ILE A 43 -0.52 -14.52 -13.14
CA ILE A 43 0.28 -13.76 -12.17
C ILE A 43 -0.16 -14.08 -10.74
N ASP A 44 -1.47 -14.16 -10.48
CA ASP A 44 -2.00 -14.49 -9.16
C ASP A 44 -1.56 -15.89 -8.71
N GLN A 45 -1.66 -16.88 -9.61
CA GLN A 45 -1.19 -18.23 -9.35
C GLN A 45 0.33 -18.28 -9.09
N LEU A 46 1.13 -17.55 -9.88
CA LEU A 46 2.58 -17.47 -9.71
C LEU A 46 2.95 -16.91 -8.32
N LYS A 47 2.29 -15.83 -7.90
CA LYS A 47 2.52 -15.22 -6.57
C LYS A 47 2.09 -16.13 -5.43
N ALA A 48 1.01 -16.89 -5.60
CA ALA A 48 0.56 -17.87 -4.62
C ALA A 48 1.56 -19.03 -4.47
N GLN A 49 2.16 -19.47 -5.58
CA GLN A 49 3.16 -20.54 -5.58
C GLN A 49 4.53 -20.07 -5.05
N ARG A 50 4.87 -18.79 -5.25
CA ARG A 50 6.17 -18.20 -4.90
C ARG A 50 6.00 -16.93 -4.05
N PRO A 51 5.69 -17.06 -2.75
CA PRO A 51 5.47 -15.91 -1.88
C PRO A 51 6.72 -15.02 -1.69
N GLU A 52 7.92 -15.54 -1.95
CA GLU A 52 9.19 -14.80 -1.89
C GLU A 52 9.41 -13.83 -3.07
N LEU A 53 8.68 -14.03 -4.18
CA LEU A 53 8.88 -13.31 -5.45
C LEU A 53 8.79 -11.78 -5.29
N GLU A 54 7.88 -11.29 -4.46
CA GLU A 54 7.71 -9.85 -4.19
C GLU A 54 8.90 -9.25 -3.43
N ALA A 55 9.57 -10.04 -2.58
CA ALA A 55 10.79 -9.60 -1.92
C ALA A 55 11.95 -9.52 -2.92
N GLU A 56 12.11 -10.53 -3.77
CA GLU A 56 13.10 -10.54 -4.85
C GLU A 56 12.88 -9.39 -5.83
N GLN A 57 11.62 -9.14 -6.22
CA GLN A 57 11.28 -8.02 -7.11
C GLN A 57 11.64 -6.68 -6.49
N ARG A 58 11.36 -6.47 -5.19
CA ARG A 58 11.76 -5.26 -4.47
C ARG A 58 13.28 -5.10 -4.42
N GLN A 59 14.01 -6.18 -4.13
CA GLN A 59 15.47 -6.16 -4.14
C GLN A 59 16.02 -5.81 -5.52
N GLY A 60 15.50 -6.44 -6.58
CA GLY A 60 15.88 -6.18 -7.96
C GLY A 60 15.59 -4.73 -8.39
N ARG A 61 14.44 -4.17 -8.00
CA ARG A 61 14.15 -2.74 -8.21
C ARG A 61 15.11 -1.85 -7.42
N GLY A 62 15.45 -2.22 -6.19
CA GLY A 62 16.42 -1.51 -5.34
C GLY A 62 17.81 -1.34 -5.95
N LEU A 63 18.21 -2.20 -6.89
CA LEU A 63 19.53 -2.12 -7.51
C LEU A 63 19.68 -0.90 -8.45
N LEU A 64 18.67 -0.62 -9.28
CA LEU A 64 18.78 0.38 -10.36
C LEU A 64 17.64 1.39 -10.40
N TRP A 65 16.47 1.05 -9.86
CA TRP A 65 15.24 1.80 -10.05
C TRP A 65 14.84 2.59 -8.80
N ASP A 66 14.81 1.93 -7.65
CA ASP A 66 14.42 2.55 -6.37
C ASP A 66 15.65 3.24 -5.76
N LYS A 67 15.99 4.44 -6.27
CA LYS A 67 17.12 5.25 -5.78
C LYS A 67 16.68 6.17 -4.65
N PRO A 68 17.38 6.20 -3.50
CA PRO A 68 17.13 7.20 -2.47
C PRO A 68 17.50 8.59 -3.02
N ILE A 69 16.58 9.54 -2.87
CA ILE A 69 16.81 10.94 -3.25
C ILE A 69 17.08 11.72 -1.96
N ASP A 70 18.28 12.27 -1.85
CA ASP A 70 18.61 13.23 -0.81
C ASP A 70 17.81 14.52 -1.04
N ARG A 71 17.07 14.93 0.00
CA ARG A 71 16.16 16.08 -0.07
C ARG A 71 16.90 17.41 -0.10
N ASP A 72 18.06 17.49 0.53
CA ASP A 72 18.88 18.70 0.60
C ASP A 72 19.53 18.93 -0.77
N ILE A 73 20.13 17.89 -1.34
CA ILE A 73 20.65 17.91 -2.72
C ILE A 73 19.54 18.23 -3.74
N GLN A 74 18.34 17.65 -3.56
CA GLN A 74 17.20 17.98 -4.43
C GLN A 74 16.80 19.46 -4.32
N ALA A 75 16.91 20.08 -3.14
CA ALA A 75 16.64 21.49 -2.94
C ALA A 75 17.70 22.37 -3.64
N GLU A 76 18.97 22.02 -3.52
CA GLU A 76 20.08 22.70 -4.21
C GLU A 76 19.91 22.64 -5.74
N PHE A 77 19.57 21.46 -6.29
CA PHE A 77 19.28 21.34 -7.73
C PHE A 77 18.09 22.20 -8.18
N LYS A 78 17.07 22.34 -7.33
CA LYS A 78 15.93 23.23 -7.62
C LYS A 78 16.34 24.70 -7.60
N GLN A 79 17.20 25.10 -6.65
CA GLN A 79 17.70 26.47 -6.55
C GLN A 79 18.62 26.84 -7.72
N GLY A 80 19.47 25.91 -8.18
CA GLY A 80 20.36 26.09 -9.33
C GLY A 80 19.70 25.94 -10.70
N ARG A 81 18.36 25.82 -10.77
CA ARG A 81 17.66 25.56 -12.02
C ARG A 81 17.72 26.76 -12.95
N VAL A 82 18.30 26.57 -14.14
CA VAL A 82 18.31 27.58 -15.22
C VAL A 82 17.02 27.50 -16.03
N ALA A 83 16.43 28.65 -16.35
CA ALA A 83 15.25 28.73 -17.20
C ALA A 83 15.58 28.20 -18.61
N GLN A 84 14.95 27.10 -19.01
CA GLN A 84 15.06 26.58 -20.37
C GLN A 84 13.96 27.15 -21.26
N LYS A 85 14.27 27.33 -22.55
CA LYS A 85 13.26 27.67 -23.56
C LYS A 85 12.26 26.52 -23.72
N PRO A 86 10.98 26.80 -24.08
CA PRO A 86 9.97 25.76 -24.33
C PRO A 86 10.39 24.75 -25.40
N TYR A 87 11.14 25.21 -26.41
CA TYR A 87 11.70 24.37 -27.46
C TYR A 87 13.21 24.57 -27.53
N VAL A 88 13.95 23.59 -27.05
CA VAL A 88 15.43 23.62 -26.94
C VAL A 88 16.09 23.82 -28.30
N TYR A 89 15.51 23.26 -29.36
CA TYR A 89 16.05 23.31 -30.72
C TYR A 89 15.48 24.45 -31.58
N GLN A 90 14.67 25.35 -31.01
CA GLN A 90 14.17 26.48 -31.78
C GLN A 90 15.33 27.44 -32.11
N THR A 91 15.63 27.56 -33.40
CA THR A 91 16.54 28.58 -33.92
C THR A 91 15.97 29.96 -33.60
N LYS A 92 16.83 30.87 -33.12
CA LYS A 92 16.42 32.27 -32.96
C LYS A 92 16.11 32.81 -34.37
N ALA A 93 14.93 33.40 -34.55
CA ALA A 93 14.61 34.15 -35.75
C ALA A 93 15.54 35.36 -35.89
#